data_AF-A0A1F5BJG7-F1
#
_entry.id   AF-A0A1F5BJG7-F1
#
_cell.length_a   1.000
_cell.length_b   1.000
_cell.length_c   1.000
_cell.angle_alpha   90.00
_cell.angle_beta   90.00
_cell.angle_gamma   90.00
#
_symmetry.space_group_name_H-M   'P 1'
#
loop_
_entity.id
_entity.type
_entity.pdbx_description
1 polymer ?
#
loop_
_entity_poly.entity_id
_entity_poly.type
_entity_poly.pdbx_seq_one_letter_code
_entity_poly.pdbx_strand_id
1 'polypeptide(L)'
;MHLGRIVRGEATSTNETVRFWTSHNNCRLYLSNLVDNDPKDSTSVLQYFYKGVDQPEVEVRLYEIVGGGHTWPDASQYLPKTVIGRVSHEMSATETIWEFFKGHSRVRDP
;
A
#
# COMPACT_ATOMS: atom_id res chain seq x y z
N MET A 1 -43.48 2.87 -2.32
CA MET A 1 -42.04 2.84 -2.67
C MET A 1 -41.28 3.49 -1.52
N HIS A 2 -40.40 2.77 -0.82
CA HIS A 2 -39.58 3.29 0.27
C HIS A 2 -38.16 3.50 -0.25
N LEU A 3 -37.82 4.73 -0.62
CA LEU A 3 -36.46 5.12 -1.03
C LEU A 3 -35.63 5.41 0.23
N GLY A 4 -35.19 4.36 0.92
CA GLY A 4 -34.29 4.49 2.06
C GLY A 4 -32.88 4.87 1.61
N ARG A 5 -32.33 5.96 2.19
CA ARG A 5 -30.92 6.36 2.00
C ARG A 5 -30.02 5.25 2.55
N ILE A 6 -29.30 4.55 1.67
CA ILE A 6 -28.26 3.60 2.10
C ILE A 6 -27.11 4.43 2.66
N VAL A 7 -26.94 4.38 3.99
CA VAL A 7 -25.73 4.91 4.65
C VAL A 7 -24.61 3.91 4.37
N ARG A 8 -23.59 4.33 3.62
CA ARG A 8 -22.36 3.56 3.38
C ARG A 8 -21.28 3.98 4.37
N GLY A 9 -20.20 3.20 4.42
CA GLY A 9 -18.97 3.62 5.10
C GLY A 9 -18.30 4.83 4.43
N GLU A 10 -17.38 5.44 5.14
CA GLU A 10 -16.57 6.58 4.69
C GLU A 10 -15.23 6.10 4.11
N ALA A 11 -14.76 6.74 3.04
CA ALA A 11 -13.41 6.54 2.52
C ALA A 11 -12.49 7.60 3.14
N THR A 12 -11.48 7.14 3.90
CA THR A 12 -10.48 8.00 4.52
C THR A 12 -9.23 8.11 3.65
N SER A 13 -8.41 9.13 3.93
CA SER A 13 -7.11 9.27 3.26
C SER A 13 -6.16 8.12 3.59
N THR A 14 -5.18 7.85 2.72
CA THR A 14 -4.12 6.86 2.98
C THR A 14 -3.41 7.13 4.30
N ASN A 15 -3.15 8.41 4.61
CA ASN A 15 -2.50 8.80 5.87
C ASN A 15 -3.35 8.47 7.10
N GLU A 16 -4.66 8.67 7.04
CA GLU A 16 -5.56 8.28 8.13
C GLU A 16 -5.62 6.76 8.29
N THR A 17 -5.67 6.01 7.18
CA THR A 17 -5.67 4.54 7.20
C THR A 17 -4.40 3.99 7.85
N VAL A 18 -3.21 4.51 7.49
CA VAL A 18 -1.94 4.08 8.11
C VAL A 18 -1.90 4.45 9.59
N ARG A 19 -2.35 5.66 9.97
CA ARG A 19 -2.43 6.07 11.39
C ARG A 19 -3.35 5.17 12.19
N PHE A 20 -4.50 4.81 11.64
CA PHE A 20 -5.44 3.89 12.27
C PHE A 20 -4.77 2.53 12.54
N TRP A 21 -4.20 1.89 11.53
CA TRP A 21 -3.61 0.56 11.67
C TRP A 21 -2.38 0.54 12.56
N THR A 22 -1.49 1.52 12.43
CA THR A 22 -0.31 1.64 13.31
C THR A 22 -0.70 1.88 14.76
N SER A 23 -1.75 2.66 15.03
CA SER A 23 -2.26 2.86 16.39
C SER A 23 -2.92 1.60 16.94
N HIS A 24 -3.76 0.93 16.13
CA HIS A 24 -4.45 -0.30 16.51
C HIS A 24 -3.47 -1.43 16.85
N ASN A 25 -2.43 -1.59 16.01
CA ASN A 25 -1.44 -2.66 16.15
C ASN A 25 -0.27 -2.30 17.08
N ASN A 26 -0.30 -1.11 17.73
CA ASN A 26 0.82 -0.58 18.53
C ASN A 26 2.16 -0.64 17.76
N CYS A 27 2.14 -0.25 16.49
CA CYS A 27 3.32 -0.22 15.64
C CYS A 27 4.01 1.15 15.63
N ARG A 28 5.33 1.16 15.47
CA ARG A 28 6.15 2.36 15.24
C ARG A 28 6.94 2.24 13.96
N LEU A 29 7.30 3.38 13.36
CA LEU A 29 8.14 3.42 12.18
C LEU A 29 9.48 2.76 12.52
N TYR A 30 9.81 1.72 11.76
CA TYR A 30 11.01 0.93 11.91
C TYR A 30 12.04 1.27 10.82
N LEU A 31 11.56 1.40 9.58
CA LEU A 31 12.40 1.72 8.42
C LEU A 31 11.62 2.55 7.42
N SER A 32 12.30 3.48 6.76
CA SER A 32 11.81 4.12 5.54
C SER A 32 12.93 4.21 4.50
N ASN A 33 12.61 3.93 3.24
CA ASN A 33 13.58 3.97 2.16
C ASN A 33 12.92 4.42 0.84
N LEU A 34 13.71 5.06 -0.01
CA LEU A 34 13.37 5.37 -1.38
C LEU A 34 13.94 4.27 -2.30
N VAL A 35 13.12 3.75 -3.20
CA VAL A 35 13.52 2.82 -4.26
C VAL A 35 13.32 3.51 -5.60
N ASP A 36 14.37 3.50 -6.41
CA ASP A 36 14.43 4.07 -7.76
C ASP A 36 15.43 3.22 -8.58
N ASN A 37 14.92 2.15 -9.16
CA ASN A 37 15.62 1.12 -9.93
C ASN A 37 15.76 1.55 -11.40
N ASP A 38 14.82 2.31 -11.95
CA ASP A 38 14.95 2.97 -13.25
C ASP A 38 14.73 4.49 -13.16
N PRO A 39 15.81 5.26 -12.86
CA PRO A 39 15.74 6.72 -12.73
C PRO A 39 15.27 7.45 -13.98
N LYS A 40 15.12 6.77 -15.13
CA LYS A 40 14.64 7.35 -16.38
C LYS A 40 13.13 7.29 -16.53
N ASP A 41 12.42 6.47 -15.74
CA ASP A 41 10.98 6.31 -15.86
C ASP A 41 10.17 7.43 -15.17
N SER A 42 10.87 8.26 -14.39
CA SER A 42 10.35 9.39 -13.60
C SER A 42 9.39 8.98 -12.48
N THR A 43 9.49 7.75 -12.00
CA THR A 43 8.78 7.23 -10.84
C THR A 43 9.77 6.74 -9.78
N SER A 44 9.31 6.63 -8.55
CA SER A 44 10.06 6.01 -7.45
C SER A 44 9.06 5.51 -6.40
N VAL A 45 9.51 4.68 -5.46
CA VAL A 45 8.69 4.17 -4.37
C VAL A 45 9.27 4.61 -3.03
N LEU A 46 8.50 5.38 -2.25
CA LEU A 46 8.77 5.58 -0.84
C LEU A 46 8.12 4.45 -0.04
N GLN A 47 8.95 3.70 0.68
CA GLN A 47 8.53 2.58 1.50
C GLN A 47 8.58 3.00 2.97
N TYR A 48 7.53 2.67 3.72
CA TYR A 48 7.46 2.88 5.15
C TYR A 48 7.06 1.56 5.82
N PHE A 49 7.95 1.03 6.67
CA PHE A 49 7.72 -0.19 7.41
C PHE A 49 7.57 0.14 8.89
N TYR A 50 6.43 -0.25 9.45
CA TYR A 50 6.10 -0.10 10.86
C TYR A 50 6.06 -1.48 11.51
N LYS A 51 6.63 -1.62 12.71
CA LYS A 51 6.62 -2.87 13.48
C LYS A 51 6.02 -2.66 14.86
N GLY A 52 5.33 -3.68 15.36
CA GLY A 52 4.81 -3.74 16.73
C GLY A 52 5.94 -3.56 17.73
N VAL A 53 5.72 -2.71 18.75
CA VAL A 53 6.76 -2.41 19.76
C VAL A 53 7.17 -3.66 20.53
N ASP A 54 6.19 -4.50 20.89
CA ASP A 54 6.40 -5.72 21.70
C ASP A 54 6.14 -7.02 20.92
N GLN A 55 5.75 -6.90 19.63
CA GLN A 55 5.36 -8.00 18.75
C GLN A 55 5.95 -7.75 17.36
N PRO A 56 7.22 -8.13 17.10
CA PRO A 56 7.92 -7.82 15.86
C PRO A 56 7.33 -8.48 14.61
N GLU A 57 6.49 -9.50 14.77
CA GLU A 57 5.69 -10.17 13.74
C GLU A 57 4.43 -9.40 13.33
N VAL A 58 4.02 -8.40 14.12
CA VAL A 58 2.94 -7.48 13.76
C VAL A 58 3.54 -6.31 13.01
N GLU A 59 3.15 -6.12 11.75
CA GLU A 59 3.65 -5.03 10.93
C GLU A 59 2.57 -4.36 10.08
N VAL A 60 2.83 -3.09 9.75
CA VAL A 60 2.08 -2.30 8.77
C VAL A 60 3.09 -1.82 7.73
N ARG A 61 2.78 -1.97 6.45
CA ARG A 61 3.63 -1.48 5.34
C ARG A 61 2.85 -0.50 4.48
N LEU A 62 3.46 0.64 4.17
CA LEU A 62 2.99 1.60 3.18
C LEU A 62 4.01 1.70 2.05
N TYR A 63 3.51 1.67 0.82
CA TYR A 63 4.28 1.89 -0.40
C TYR A 63 3.64 3.06 -1.15
N GLU A 64 4.33 4.20 -1.22
CA GLU A 64 3.89 5.40 -1.94
C GLU A 64 4.63 5.47 -3.28
N ILE A 65 3.87 5.44 -4.37
CA ILE A 65 4.43 5.61 -5.72
C ILE A 65 4.51 7.10 -6.04
N VAL A 66 5.73 7.63 -6.05
CA VAL A 66 6.02 9.03 -6.40
C VAL A 66 6.12 9.16 -7.91
N GLY A 67 5.50 10.18 -8.50
CA GLY A 67 5.49 10.42 -9.95
C GLY A 67 4.63 9.45 -10.78
N GLY A 68 4.00 8.47 -10.11
CA GLY A 68 3.09 7.50 -10.71
C GLY A 68 1.67 8.04 -10.94
N GLY A 69 0.84 7.19 -11.55
CA GLY A 69 -0.56 7.43 -11.84
C GLY A 69 -1.54 6.61 -11.02
N HIS A 70 -2.82 6.71 -11.33
CA HIS A 70 -3.90 5.84 -10.82
C HIS A 70 -3.85 4.47 -11.52
N THR A 71 -2.77 3.74 -11.27
CA THR A 71 -2.43 2.48 -11.96
C THR A 71 -1.95 1.42 -10.97
N TRP A 72 -1.98 0.15 -11.39
CA TRP A 72 -1.36 -0.93 -10.63
C TRP A 72 0.15 -1.01 -10.93
N PRO A 73 1.04 -0.93 -9.92
CA PRO A 73 2.49 -1.05 -10.15
C PRO A 73 2.87 -2.36 -10.84
N ASP A 74 3.78 -2.26 -11.80
CA ASP A 74 4.25 -3.35 -12.68
C ASP A 74 3.16 -4.00 -13.57
N ALA A 75 2.03 -3.33 -13.76
CA ALA A 75 1.04 -3.72 -14.77
C ALA A 75 1.36 -3.13 -16.16
N SER A 76 0.54 -3.45 -17.16
CA SER A 76 0.62 -2.78 -18.46
C SER A 76 0.00 -1.37 -18.42
N GLN A 77 0.59 -0.42 -19.15
CA GLN A 77 0.01 0.90 -19.40
C GLN A 77 -1.23 0.79 -20.30
N TYR A 78 -2.38 0.46 -19.72
CA TYR A 78 -3.59 0.10 -20.48
C TYR A 78 -4.39 1.31 -21.03
N LEU A 79 -4.11 2.52 -20.54
CA LEU A 79 -4.64 3.79 -21.07
C LEU A 79 -3.54 4.84 -21.21
N PRO A 80 -3.73 5.90 -22.01
CA PRO A 80 -2.74 6.96 -22.17
C PRO A 80 -2.30 7.57 -20.83
N LYS A 81 -1.01 7.89 -20.72
CA LYS A 81 -0.40 8.51 -19.53
C LYS A 81 -1.06 9.82 -19.12
N THR A 82 -1.67 10.53 -20.06
CA THR A 82 -2.40 11.78 -19.81
C THR A 82 -3.73 11.58 -19.07
N VAL A 83 -4.27 10.36 -19.03
CA VAL A 83 -5.56 10.05 -18.39
C VAL A 83 -5.34 9.39 -17.03
N ILE A 84 -4.50 8.35 -16.99
CA ILE A 84 -4.31 7.54 -15.77
C ILE A 84 -2.95 7.78 -15.09
N GLY A 85 -2.11 8.64 -15.65
CA GLY A 85 -0.73 8.81 -15.20
C GLY A 85 0.19 7.67 -15.66
N ARG A 86 1.43 7.68 -15.13
CA ARG A 86 2.46 6.68 -15.45
C ARG A 86 2.25 5.40 -14.64
N VAL A 87 2.39 4.25 -15.28
CA VAL A 87 2.68 3.02 -14.54
C VAL A 87 4.12 3.07 -14.06
N SER A 88 4.35 2.77 -12.78
CA SER A 88 5.68 2.59 -12.20
C SER A 88 6.09 1.12 -12.31
N HIS A 89 7.35 0.88 -12.71
CA HIS A 89 7.96 -0.45 -12.78
C HIS A 89 8.97 -0.70 -11.65
N GLU A 90 8.97 0.18 -10.65
CA GLU A 90 9.87 0.14 -9.50
C GLU A 90 9.64 -1.03 -8.56
N MET A 91 8.41 -1.57 -8.55
CA MET A 91 8.02 -2.73 -7.74
C MET A 91 6.82 -3.45 -8.34
N SER A 92 6.75 -4.77 -8.14
CA SER A 92 5.52 -5.53 -8.38
C SER A 92 4.60 -5.46 -7.16
N ALA A 93 3.45 -4.78 -7.30
CA ALA A 93 2.46 -4.70 -6.23
C ALA A 93 1.86 -6.06 -5.90
N THR A 94 1.60 -6.88 -6.93
CA THR A 94 1.04 -8.23 -6.76
C THR A 94 1.97 -9.11 -5.91
N GLU A 95 3.24 -9.18 -6.27
CA GLU A 95 4.21 -10.00 -5.53
C GLU A 95 4.42 -9.46 -4.11
N THR A 96 4.51 -8.14 -3.96
CA THR A 96 4.70 -7.50 -2.65
C THR A 96 3.55 -7.81 -1.69
N ILE A 97 2.31 -7.70 -2.17
CA ILE A 97 1.11 -8.02 -1.38
C ILE A 97 1.09 -9.51 -1.04
N TRP A 98 1.42 -10.36 -2.01
CA TRP A 98 1.44 -11.80 -1.81
C TRP A 98 2.47 -12.23 -0.75
N GLU A 99 3.72 -11.76 -0.86
CA GLU A 99 4.78 -12.09 0.10
C GLU A 99 4.47 -11.53 1.50
N PHE A 100 3.80 -10.37 1.60
CA PHE A 100 3.28 -9.88 2.88
C PHE A 100 2.32 -10.89 3.52
N PHE A 101 1.26 -11.31 2.83
CA PHE A 101 0.28 -12.22 3.41
C PHE A 101 0.81 -13.64 3.63
N LYS A 102 1.71 -14.11 2.77
CA LYS A 102 2.41 -15.38 2.94
C LYS A 102 3.27 -15.39 4.21
N GLY A 103 3.92 -14.27 4.54
CA GLY A 103 4.64 -14.10 5.80
C GLY A 103 3.75 -13.99 7.05
N HIS A 104 2.47 -13.63 6.87
CA HIS A 104 1.47 -13.48 7.94
C HIS A 104 0.34 -14.50 7.78
N SER A 105 0.69 -15.76 7.54
CA SER A 105 -0.29 -16.81 7.35
C SER A 105 -1.18 -16.95 8.59
N ARG A 106 -2.50 -16.98 8.40
CA ARG A 106 -3.43 -17.24 9.50
C ARG A 106 -3.12 -18.60 10.09
N VAL A 107 -2.79 -18.63 11.39
CA VAL A 107 -2.72 -19.88 12.14
C VAL A 107 -4.10 -20.53 12.07
N ARG A 108 -4.19 -21.78 11.62
CA ARG A 108 -5.44 -22.51 11.69
C ARG A 108 -5.67 -22.88 13.15
N ASP A 109 -6.70 -22.33 13.76
CA ASP A 109 -7.19 -22.84 15.03
C ASP A 109 -7.65 -24.31 14.84
N PRO A 110 -7.37 -25.21 15.80
CA PRO A 110 -7.74 -26.63 15.71
C PRO A 110 -9.24 -26.88 15.62
#